data_AF-A0A327WGZ0-F1
#
_entry.id   AF-A0A327WGZ0-F1
#
_cell.length_a   1.000
_cell.length_b   1.000
_cell.length_c   1.000
_cell.angle_alpha   90.00
_cell.angle_beta   90.00
_cell.angle_gamma   90.00
#
_symmetry.space_group_name_H-M   'P 1'
#
loop_
_entity.id
_entity.type
_entity.pdbx_description
1 polymer ?
#
loop_
_entity_poly.entity_id
_entity_poly.type
_entity_poly.pdbx_seq_one_letter_code
_entity_poly.pdbx_strand_id
1 'polypeptide(L)'
;MTSTEALVFEARDTEIFSIPDTKTKLNTLQNYFFPRLKKLLDMALQEVKEAYGIDPFERYNFVYSPSHRKEAKVNQDTDLVLIGISGRRLFDRQLKVKREDGKPYALHPASAYFQVTNTGRMTVNVWPFTFSDETYFWNLKKYLRHHYESFTALLNAGNLNYHTLEGKKKLSPIKHMLTDEYFFEVQSSALYFPIENPLAIDQLVVAFVLAFPILDICYALAEGIKPAFPDQVKALTKWLTNRNPPELTRAEIQEIQLPELDSYRFVRAGLWYQVLARDNWTCCSCRRSAKEHGIVLHVDHILPRSLGGRDELANLQTLCRKCNIGKSNKDFTDLRS
;
A
#
# COMPACT_ATOMS: atom_id res chain seq x y z
N MET A 1 -26.99 2.72 19.46
CA MET A 1 -25.80 3.52 19.09
C MET A 1 -24.56 2.75 19.53
N THR A 2 -24.12 1.82 18.70
CA THR A 2 -22.84 1.12 18.90
C THR A 2 -21.72 2.07 18.51
N SER A 3 -20.77 2.28 19.42
CA SER A 3 -19.50 2.97 19.16
C SER A 3 -18.88 2.46 17.85
N THR A 4 -18.94 3.24 16.78
CA THR A 4 -18.21 2.96 15.54
C THR A 4 -16.75 3.29 15.81
N GLU A 5 -16.01 2.36 16.41
CA GLU A 5 -14.56 2.45 16.47
C GLU A 5 -14.04 2.70 15.04
N ALA A 6 -13.21 3.73 14.89
CA ALA A 6 -12.57 4.04 13.62
C ALA A 6 -11.79 2.80 13.14
N LEU A 7 -11.89 2.49 11.85
CA LEU A 7 -11.13 1.40 11.27
C LEU A 7 -9.67 1.84 11.11
N VAL A 8 -8.78 1.20 11.86
CA VAL A 8 -7.35 1.56 11.89
C VAL A 8 -6.49 0.34 11.57
N PHE A 9 -5.46 0.56 10.75
CA PHE A 9 -4.34 -0.37 10.53
C PHE A 9 -3.05 0.27 11.01
N GLU A 10 -2.41 -0.32 12.01
CA GLU A 10 -1.29 0.28 12.74
C GLU A 10 0.05 -0.17 12.15
N ALA A 11 1.13 0.59 12.37
CA ALA A 11 2.48 0.17 11.94
C ALA A 11 2.88 -1.21 12.50
N ARG A 12 2.49 -1.50 13.75
CA ARG A 12 2.76 -2.80 14.42
C ARG A 12 2.02 -3.98 13.79
N ASP A 13 1.00 -3.76 12.96
CA ASP A 13 0.32 -4.86 12.27
C ASP A 13 1.26 -5.61 11.30
N THR A 14 2.35 -4.96 10.87
CA THR A 14 3.42 -5.62 10.09
C THR A 14 4.19 -6.68 10.89
N GLU A 15 4.21 -6.59 12.22
CA GLU A 15 4.91 -7.54 13.10
C GLU A 15 4.28 -8.94 13.05
N ILE A 16 2.98 -9.04 12.71
CA ILE A 16 2.30 -10.32 12.52
C ILE A 16 3.02 -11.16 11.46
N PHE A 17 3.49 -10.54 10.38
CA PHE A 17 4.21 -11.21 9.31
C PHE A 17 5.62 -11.68 9.73
N SER A 18 6.13 -11.21 10.87
CA SER A 18 7.42 -11.63 11.41
C SER A 18 7.31 -12.79 12.42
N ILE A 19 6.10 -13.28 12.72
CA ILE A 19 5.88 -14.44 13.61
C ILE A 19 6.56 -15.69 13.00
N PRO A 20 7.55 -16.33 13.66
CA PRO A 20 8.29 -17.44 13.08
C PRO A 20 7.45 -18.72 12.88
N ASP A 21 6.53 -19.00 13.80
CA ASP A 21 5.65 -20.17 13.73
C ASP A 21 4.47 -19.90 12.79
N THR A 22 4.42 -20.60 11.65
CA THR A 22 3.39 -20.43 10.63
C THR A 22 1.97 -20.62 11.17
N LYS A 23 1.74 -21.58 12.07
CA LYS A 23 0.41 -21.83 12.64
C LYS A 23 -0.05 -20.67 13.52
N THR A 24 0.85 -20.14 14.35
CA THR A 24 0.62 -18.97 15.20
C THR A 24 0.40 -17.72 14.37
N LYS A 25 1.20 -17.51 13.31
CA LYS A 25 1.03 -16.40 12.37
C LYS A 25 -0.36 -16.42 11.75
N LEU A 26 -0.75 -17.55 11.18
CA LEU A 26 -2.03 -17.70 10.50
C LEU A 26 -3.23 -17.57 11.46
N ASN A 27 -3.13 -18.12 12.67
CA ASN A 27 -4.13 -17.89 13.73
C ASN A 27 -4.23 -16.41 14.12
N THR A 28 -3.10 -15.70 14.20
CA THR A 28 -3.08 -14.27 14.51
C THR A 28 -3.73 -13.46 13.39
N LEU A 29 -3.37 -13.75 12.14
CA LEU A 29 -4.01 -13.16 10.98
C LEU A 29 -5.53 -13.35 11.02
N GLN A 30 -6.03 -14.57 11.29
CA GLN A 30 -7.46 -14.88 11.28
C GLN A 30 -8.27 -14.24 12.40
N ASN A 31 -7.72 -14.19 13.62
CA ASN A 31 -8.47 -13.72 14.78
C ASN A 31 -8.31 -12.22 15.03
N TYR A 32 -7.22 -11.61 14.55
CA TYR A 32 -6.89 -10.20 14.84
C TYR A 32 -6.90 -9.30 13.60
N PHE A 33 -6.38 -9.78 12.46
CA PHE A 33 -6.18 -8.95 11.27
C PHE A 33 -7.35 -9.02 10.28
N PHE A 34 -7.80 -10.23 9.95
CA PHE A 34 -8.92 -10.49 9.04
C PHE A 34 -10.24 -9.84 9.47
N PRO A 35 -10.62 -9.73 10.75
CA PRO A 35 -11.86 -9.04 11.14
C PRO A 35 -11.86 -7.56 10.73
N ARG A 36 -10.72 -6.87 10.86
CA ARG A 36 -10.57 -5.47 10.42
C ARG A 36 -10.59 -5.34 8.90
N LEU A 37 -9.90 -6.25 8.19
CA LEU A 37 -9.98 -6.33 6.73
C LEU A 37 -11.39 -6.67 6.23
N LYS A 38 -12.16 -7.48 6.96
CA LYS A 38 -13.55 -7.79 6.64
C LYS A 38 -14.45 -6.58 6.80
N LYS A 39 -14.24 -5.78 7.86
CA LYS A 39 -14.92 -4.49 8.02
C LYS A 39 -14.64 -3.55 6.84
N LEU A 40 -13.37 -3.46 6.39
CA LEU A 40 -13.01 -2.69 5.18
C LEU A 40 -13.75 -3.19 3.93
N LEU A 41 -13.77 -4.51 3.74
CA LEU A 41 -14.47 -5.13 2.62
C LEU A 41 -15.97 -4.88 2.68
N ASP A 42 -16.60 -4.99 3.84
CA ASP A 42 -18.03 -4.74 4.01
C ASP A 42 -18.40 -3.29 3.71
N MET A 43 -17.56 -2.33 4.12
CA MET A 43 -17.70 -0.93 3.73
C MET A 43 -17.66 -0.78 2.20
N ALA A 44 -16.69 -1.40 1.54
CA ALA A 44 -16.57 -1.36 0.09
C ALA A 44 -17.75 -2.03 -0.64
N LEU A 45 -18.23 -3.17 -0.16
CA LEU A 45 -19.34 -3.90 -0.77
C LEU A 45 -20.68 -3.18 -0.56
N GLN A 46 -20.85 -2.49 0.56
CA GLN A 46 -22.01 -1.64 0.78
C GLN A 46 -22.03 -0.48 -0.23
N GLU A 47 -20.89 0.17 -0.46
CA GLU A 47 -20.77 1.22 -1.47
C GLU A 47 -20.95 0.69 -2.91
N VAL A 48 -20.48 -0.52 -3.21
CA VAL A 48 -20.77 -1.20 -4.49
C VAL A 48 -22.28 -1.38 -4.69
N LYS A 49 -23.00 -1.77 -3.63
CA LYS A 49 -24.45 -1.92 -3.67
C LYS A 49 -25.16 -0.60 -3.96
N GLU A 50 -24.71 0.48 -3.32
CA GLU A 50 -25.26 1.82 -3.52
C GLU A 50 -24.91 2.39 -4.90
N ALA A 51 -23.68 2.20 -5.37
CA ALA A 51 -23.21 2.72 -6.64
C ALA A 51 -23.87 2.04 -7.85
N TYR A 52 -24.08 0.73 -7.78
CA TYR A 52 -24.49 -0.07 -8.94
C TYR A 52 -25.89 -0.68 -8.83
N GLY A 53 -26.54 -0.63 -7.66
CA GLY A 53 -27.83 -1.28 -7.43
C GLY A 53 -27.76 -2.81 -7.53
N ILE A 54 -26.56 -3.38 -7.39
CA ILE A 54 -26.29 -4.83 -7.40
C ILE A 54 -26.00 -5.23 -5.97
N ASP A 55 -26.63 -6.28 -5.43
CA ASP A 55 -26.22 -6.81 -4.13
C ASP A 55 -25.00 -7.73 -4.29
N PRO A 56 -23.77 -7.30 -3.91
CA PRO A 56 -22.60 -8.13 -4.10
C PRO A 56 -22.55 -9.31 -3.12
N PHE A 57 -23.22 -9.23 -1.96
CA PHE A 57 -23.28 -10.29 -0.96
C PHE A 57 -24.12 -11.48 -1.48
N GLU A 58 -25.14 -11.19 -2.29
CA GLU A 58 -25.95 -12.20 -2.96
C GLU A 58 -25.40 -12.64 -4.31
N ARG A 59 -24.48 -11.89 -4.91
CA ARG A 59 -24.01 -12.20 -6.27
C ARG A 59 -22.64 -12.87 -6.31
N TYR A 60 -21.77 -12.58 -5.34
CA TYR A 60 -20.39 -13.07 -5.33
C TYR A 60 -20.11 -13.95 -4.11
N ASN A 61 -18.98 -14.65 -4.15
CA ASN A 61 -18.41 -15.39 -3.05
C ASN A 61 -17.27 -14.60 -2.42
N PHE A 62 -17.13 -14.68 -1.11
CA PHE A 62 -15.97 -14.14 -0.42
C PHE A 62 -14.71 -14.97 -0.72
N VAL A 63 -13.61 -14.27 -0.96
CA VAL A 63 -12.27 -14.87 -1.05
C VAL A 63 -11.40 -14.32 0.07
N TYR A 64 -10.59 -15.19 0.65
CA TYR A 64 -9.54 -14.79 1.58
C TYR A 64 -8.34 -15.74 1.45
N SER A 65 -7.14 -15.18 1.57
CA SER A 65 -5.87 -15.91 1.57
C SER A 65 -4.93 -15.25 2.58
N PRO A 66 -4.19 -16.01 3.40
CA PRO A 66 -4.21 -17.46 3.51
C PRO A 66 -5.51 -17.98 4.15
N SER A 67 -6.02 -19.12 3.66
CA SER A 67 -7.17 -19.81 4.26
C SER A 67 -6.69 -20.98 5.13
N HIS A 68 -7.12 -21.05 6.39
CA HIS A 68 -6.91 -22.27 7.18
C HIS A 68 -7.94 -23.31 6.80
N ARG A 69 -7.48 -24.44 6.27
CA ARG A 69 -8.25 -25.69 6.32
C ARG A 69 -7.78 -26.46 7.54
N LYS A 70 -8.70 -26.84 8.43
CA LYS A 70 -8.38 -27.64 9.63
C LYS A 70 -7.58 -28.92 9.31
N GLU A 71 -7.78 -29.45 8.11
CA GLU A 71 -7.14 -30.67 7.58
C GLU A 71 -6.02 -30.38 6.55
N ALA A 72 -5.51 -29.13 6.48
CA ALA A 72 -4.42 -28.81 5.56
C ALA A 72 -3.17 -29.63 5.89
N LYS A 73 -2.71 -30.46 4.95
CA LYS A 73 -1.47 -31.25 5.09
C LYS A 73 -0.23 -30.35 5.22
N VAL A 74 -0.26 -29.17 4.61
CA VAL A 74 0.78 -28.13 4.66
C VAL A 74 0.10 -26.78 4.71
N ASN A 75 0.54 -25.89 5.60
CA ASN A 75 0.20 -24.48 5.56
C ASN A 75 1.32 -23.73 4.84
N GLN A 76 0.98 -22.94 3.83
CA GLN A 76 1.92 -22.06 3.15
C GLN A 76 1.74 -20.64 3.66
N ASP A 77 2.85 -20.01 3.99
CA ASP A 77 2.93 -18.60 4.29
C ASP A 77 3.53 -17.88 3.09
N THR A 78 2.77 -16.95 2.54
CA THR A 78 3.14 -16.22 1.32
C THR A 78 3.48 -14.76 1.60
N ASP A 79 3.60 -14.36 2.88
CA ASP A 79 3.80 -12.96 3.29
C ASP A 79 2.77 -11.99 2.67
N LEU A 80 1.59 -12.54 2.36
CA LEU A 80 0.54 -11.92 1.58
C LEU A 80 -0.83 -12.25 2.18
N VAL A 81 -1.62 -11.23 2.42
CA VAL A 81 -3.01 -11.36 2.88
C VAL A 81 -3.94 -10.78 1.82
N LEU A 82 -4.92 -11.57 1.39
CA LEU A 82 -5.95 -11.17 0.44
C LEU A 82 -7.31 -11.28 1.12
N ILE A 83 -8.19 -10.30 0.92
CA ILE A 83 -9.63 -10.42 1.21
C ILE A 83 -10.44 -9.75 0.11
N GLY A 84 -11.51 -10.37 -0.36
CA GLY A 84 -12.29 -9.81 -1.45
C GLY A 84 -13.47 -10.65 -1.88
N ILE A 85 -13.84 -10.52 -3.15
CA ILE A 85 -14.91 -11.26 -3.79
C ILE A 85 -14.49 -11.91 -5.12
N SER A 86 -15.12 -13.02 -5.46
CA SER A 86 -15.03 -13.69 -6.76
C SER A 86 -16.40 -14.20 -7.21
N GLY A 87 -16.55 -14.54 -8.49
CA GLY A 87 -17.84 -15.07 -8.98
C GLY A 87 -18.28 -16.35 -8.26
N ARG A 88 -19.58 -16.55 -8.11
CA ARG A 88 -20.15 -17.67 -7.36
C ARG A 88 -19.77 -19.02 -7.95
N ARG A 89 -19.32 -19.93 -7.09
CA ARG A 89 -19.10 -21.34 -7.43
C ARG A 89 -20.44 -22.06 -7.43
N LEU A 90 -20.93 -22.41 -8.61
CA LEU A 90 -22.15 -23.18 -8.79
C LEU A 90 -21.76 -24.58 -9.28
N PHE A 91 -22.10 -25.60 -8.50
CA PHE A 91 -21.71 -26.99 -8.77
C PHE A 91 -22.72 -27.71 -9.69
N ASP A 92 -23.91 -27.14 -9.81
CA ASP A 92 -25.07 -27.62 -10.56
C ASP A 92 -25.11 -27.07 -12.00
N ARG A 93 -24.29 -26.07 -12.32
CA ARG A 93 -24.15 -25.53 -13.69
C ARG A 93 -22.69 -25.34 -14.09
N GLN A 94 -22.45 -25.41 -15.39
CA GLN A 94 -21.14 -25.14 -15.98
C GLN A 94 -21.09 -23.71 -16.52
N LEU A 95 -19.94 -23.05 -16.38
CA LEU A 95 -19.71 -21.74 -17.00
C LEU A 95 -19.78 -21.85 -18.53
N LYS A 96 -20.19 -20.77 -19.19
CA LYS A 96 -20.25 -20.73 -20.67
C LYS A 96 -18.87 -20.58 -21.28
N VAL A 97 -17.93 -19.97 -20.55
CA VAL A 97 -16.54 -19.95 -20.95
C VAL A 97 -15.95 -21.36 -20.90
N LYS A 98 -15.30 -21.73 -22.00
CA LYS A 98 -14.60 -23.00 -22.18
C LYS A 98 -13.09 -22.80 -22.12
N ARG A 99 -12.42 -23.85 -21.70
CA ARG A 99 -10.99 -24.03 -21.76
C ARG A 99 -10.54 -24.35 -23.20
N GLU A 100 -9.25 -24.31 -23.48
CA GLU A 100 -8.61 -24.72 -24.75
C GLU A 100 -8.99 -26.16 -25.14
N ASP A 101 -9.17 -27.04 -24.16
CA ASP A 101 -9.62 -28.43 -24.37
C ASP A 101 -11.14 -28.55 -24.61
N GLY A 102 -11.85 -27.43 -24.74
CA GLY A 102 -13.29 -27.35 -24.98
C GLY A 102 -14.16 -27.59 -23.74
N LYS A 103 -13.58 -27.90 -22.57
CA LYS A 103 -14.34 -28.12 -21.34
C LYS A 103 -14.65 -26.81 -20.63
N PRO A 104 -15.85 -26.64 -20.06
CA PRO A 104 -16.18 -25.42 -19.33
C PRO A 104 -15.38 -25.28 -18.03
N TYR A 105 -15.14 -24.02 -17.64
CA TYR A 105 -14.54 -23.73 -16.34
C TYR A 105 -15.48 -24.09 -15.18
N ALA A 106 -14.89 -24.68 -14.13
CA ALA A 106 -15.63 -25.02 -12.90
C ALA A 106 -15.65 -23.88 -11.87
N LEU A 107 -14.78 -22.88 -12.01
CA LEU A 107 -14.64 -21.74 -11.11
C LEU A 107 -14.61 -20.47 -11.94
N HIS A 108 -15.20 -19.40 -11.42
CA HIS A 108 -15.01 -18.09 -12.01
C HIS A 108 -13.53 -17.71 -11.99
N PRO A 109 -13.02 -17.17 -13.10
CA PRO A 109 -11.58 -16.97 -13.23
C PRO A 109 -11.08 -15.65 -12.63
N ALA A 110 -11.98 -14.79 -12.12
CA ALA A 110 -11.63 -13.44 -11.68
C ALA A 110 -11.98 -13.18 -10.21
N SER A 111 -11.18 -12.33 -9.58
CA SER A 111 -11.42 -11.84 -8.21
C SER A 111 -11.02 -10.38 -8.08
N ALA A 112 -11.73 -9.66 -7.21
CA ALA A 112 -11.35 -8.33 -6.74
C ALA A 112 -11.10 -8.39 -5.24
N TYR A 113 -9.97 -7.86 -4.78
CA TYR A 113 -9.55 -8.00 -3.38
C TYR A 113 -8.67 -6.85 -2.91
N PHE A 114 -8.74 -6.60 -1.60
CA PHE A 114 -7.68 -5.93 -0.87
C PHE A 114 -6.51 -6.89 -0.70
N GLN A 115 -5.31 -6.41 -0.97
CA GLN A 115 -4.06 -7.13 -0.78
C GLN A 115 -3.21 -6.38 0.22
N VAL A 116 -2.64 -7.10 1.18
CA VAL A 116 -1.65 -6.58 2.14
C VAL A 116 -0.39 -7.42 2.07
N THR A 117 0.77 -6.78 1.91
CA THR A 117 2.08 -7.44 2.00
C THR A 117 2.69 -7.27 3.38
N ASN A 118 3.70 -8.08 3.71
CA ASN A 118 4.46 -7.99 4.96
C ASN A 118 5.04 -6.61 5.30
N THR A 119 5.27 -5.74 4.32
CA THR A 119 5.70 -4.35 4.51
C THR A 119 4.58 -3.37 4.89
N GLY A 120 3.34 -3.85 5.09
CA GLY A 120 2.18 -3.01 5.37
C GLY A 120 1.64 -2.27 4.14
N ARG A 121 2.09 -2.65 2.94
CA ARG A 121 1.55 -2.11 1.67
C ARG A 121 0.17 -2.69 1.42
N MET A 122 -0.84 -1.84 1.31
CA MET A 122 -2.22 -2.18 1.02
C MET A 122 -2.66 -1.66 -0.36
N THR A 123 -3.23 -2.53 -1.19
CA THR A 123 -3.77 -2.19 -2.52
C THR A 123 -5.13 -2.83 -2.76
N VAL A 124 -5.94 -2.22 -3.61
CA VAL A 124 -7.07 -2.90 -4.27
C VAL A 124 -6.58 -3.49 -5.58
N ASN A 125 -6.94 -4.73 -5.87
CA ASN A 125 -6.52 -5.42 -7.09
C ASN A 125 -7.72 -6.10 -7.71
N VAL A 126 -7.79 -6.09 -9.04
CA VAL A 126 -8.65 -6.97 -9.82
C VAL A 126 -7.74 -7.87 -10.62
N TRP A 127 -7.80 -9.15 -10.27
CA TRP A 127 -7.11 -10.21 -10.98
C TRP A 127 -8.12 -10.84 -11.93
N PRO A 128 -8.08 -10.54 -13.24
CA PRO A 128 -9.09 -10.99 -14.18
C PRO A 128 -9.01 -12.49 -14.51
N PHE A 129 -7.91 -13.17 -14.15
CA PHE A 129 -7.71 -14.56 -14.60
C PHE A 129 -6.76 -15.45 -13.77
N THR A 130 -7.27 -16.50 -13.11
CA THR A 130 -6.46 -17.44 -12.27
C THR A 130 -5.92 -18.68 -13.00
N PHE A 131 -6.11 -18.83 -14.31
CA PHE A 131 -5.68 -20.01 -15.09
C PHE A 131 -4.85 -19.59 -16.32
N SER A 132 -4.31 -20.49 -17.13
CA SER A 132 -3.36 -20.17 -18.22
C SER A 132 -3.95 -20.27 -19.64
N ASP A 133 -5.25 -20.02 -19.80
CA ASP A 133 -5.97 -20.09 -21.07
C ASP A 133 -6.19 -18.71 -21.72
N GLU A 134 -5.77 -18.60 -22.97
CA GLU A 134 -5.76 -17.33 -23.68
C GLU A 134 -7.15 -16.85 -24.11
N THR A 135 -8.08 -17.77 -24.36
CA THR A 135 -9.33 -17.47 -25.11
C THR A 135 -10.20 -16.48 -24.38
N TYR A 136 -10.38 -16.70 -23.09
CA TYR A 136 -11.19 -15.82 -22.25
C TYR A 136 -10.55 -14.44 -22.09
N PHE A 137 -9.23 -14.40 -21.93
CA PHE A 137 -8.50 -13.16 -21.80
C PHE A 137 -8.65 -12.29 -23.06
N TRP A 138 -8.60 -12.91 -24.25
CA TRP A 138 -8.89 -12.23 -25.51
C TRP A 138 -10.30 -11.66 -25.60
N ASN A 139 -11.31 -12.36 -25.06
CA ASN A 139 -12.69 -11.85 -25.00
C ASN A 139 -12.81 -10.61 -24.11
N LEU A 140 -12.17 -10.62 -22.94
CA LEU A 140 -12.10 -9.47 -22.04
C LEU A 140 -11.41 -8.28 -22.73
N LYS A 141 -10.22 -8.50 -23.32
CA LYS A 141 -9.49 -7.46 -24.06
C LYS A 141 -10.31 -6.88 -25.20
N LYS A 142 -10.99 -7.73 -25.98
CA LYS A 142 -11.86 -7.31 -27.09
C LYS A 142 -12.99 -6.43 -26.60
N TYR A 143 -13.64 -6.82 -25.49
CA TYR A 143 -14.70 -6.02 -24.88
C TYR A 143 -14.18 -4.67 -24.39
N LEU A 144 -13.10 -4.67 -23.60
CA LEU A 144 -12.50 -3.44 -23.08
C LEU A 144 -11.99 -2.52 -24.20
N ARG A 145 -11.48 -3.06 -25.31
CA ARG A 145 -11.06 -2.28 -26.48
C ARG A 145 -12.23 -1.59 -27.16
N HIS A 146 -13.39 -2.26 -27.22
CA HIS A 146 -14.61 -1.66 -27.75
C HIS A 146 -15.13 -0.54 -26.84
N HIS A 147 -14.85 -0.62 -25.54
CA HIS A 147 -15.24 0.37 -24.52
C HIS A 147 -14.05 1.17 -23.96
N TYR A 148 -13.00 1.41 -24.77
CA TYR A 148 -11.72 1.90 -24.26
C TYR A 148 -11.81 3.27 -23.58
N GLU A 149 -12.69 4.16 -24.04
CA GLU A 149 -12.87 5.50 -23.46
C GLU A 149 -13.43 5.40 -22.04
N SER A 150 -14.52 4.65 -21.88
CA SER A 150 -15.12 4.39 -20.57
C SER A 150 -14.17 3.64 -19.65
N PHE A 151 -13.40 2.69 -20.18
CA PHE A 151 -12.37 1.99 -19.41
C PHE A 151 -11.24 2.92 -18.96
N THR A 152 -10.74 3.79 -19.84
CA THR A 152 -9.72 4.79 -19.49
C THR A 152 -10.24 5.77 -18.44
N ALA A 153 -11.48 6.25 -18.59
CA ALA A 153 -12.12 7.13 -17.62
C ALA A 153 -12.25 6.46 -16.24
N LEU A 154 -12.64 5.18 -16.20
CA LEU A 154 -12.73 4.38 -14.97
C LEU A 154 -11.37 4.30 -14.26
N LEU A 155 -10.30 3.97 -14.99
CA LEU A 155 -8.98 3.84 -14.41
C LEU A 155 -8.47 5.16 -13.84
N ASN A 156 -8.65 6.25 -14.58
CA ASN A 156 -8.26 7.58 -14.14
C ASN A 156 -9.03 8.02 -12.89
N ALA A 157 -10.35 7.81 -12.86
CA ALA A 157 -11.17 8.17 -11.71
C ALA A 157 -10.75 7.44 -10.43
N GLY A 158 -10.29 6.19 -10.54
CA GLY A 158 -9.91 5.37 -9.39
C GLY A 158 -8.43 5.34 -9.05
N ASN A 159 -7.60 6.14 -9.74
CA ASN A 159 -6.14 6.01 -9.67
C ASN A 159 -5.69 4.54 -9.82
N LEU A 160 -6.34 3.83 -10.74
CA LEU A 160 -6.10 2.43 -11.02
C LEU A 160 -5.04 2.34 -12.12
N ASN A 161 -3.98 1.62 -11.81
CA ASN A 161 -2.90 1.29 -12.72
C ASN A 161 -3.13 -0.12 -13.25
N TYR A 162 -2.44 -0.44 -14.34
CA TYR A 162 -2.38 -1.82 -14.82
C TYR A 162 -0.93 -2.31 -14.88
N HIS A 163 -0.75 -3.61 -14.66
CA HIS A 163 0.55 -4.27 -14.70
C HIS A 163 0.49 -5.44 -15.68
N THR A 164 1.45 -5.53 -16.60
CA THR A 164 1.55 -6.62 -17.59
C THR A 164 2.76 -7.51 -17.32
N LEU A 165 2.72 -8.77 -17.79
CA LEU A 165 3.78 -9.74 -17.51
C LEU A 165 5.11 -9.44 -18.22
N GLU A 166 5.09 -8.86 -19.42
CA GLU A 166 6.32 -8.70 -20.22
C GLU A 166 7.24 -7.57 -19.75
N GLY A 167 6.86 -6.79 -18.74
CA GLY A 167 7.74 -5.76 -18.15
C GLY A 167 8.23 -4.72 -19.16
N LYS A 168 7.62 -4.65 -20.37
CA LYS A 168 7.91 -3.64 -21.38
C LYS A 168 7.42 -2.30 -20.84
N LYS A 169 8.29 -1.59 -20.12
CA LYS A 169 8.08 -0.25 -19.57
C LYS A 169 8.04 0.82 -20.67
N LYS A 170 7.18 0.62 -21.67
CA LYS A 170 6.94 1.61 -22.72
C LYS A 170 5.69 2.38 -22.36
N LEU A 171 5.82 3.70 -22.21
CA LEU A 171 4.66 4.59 -22.11
C LEU A 171 3.85 4.44 -23.40
N SER A 172 2.68 3.82 -23.27
CA SER A 172 1.85 3.42 -24.40
C SER A 172 0.39 3.76 -24.09
N PRO A 173 -0.41 4.18 -25.08
CA PRO A 173 -1.84 4.28 -24.90
C PRO A 173 -2.41 2.94 -24.43
N ILE A 174 -3.40 2.97 -23.55
CA ILE A 174 -4.00 1.75 -23.01
C ILE A 174 -4.56 0.81 -24.09
N LYS A 175 -4.95 1.37 -25.23
CA LYS A 175 -5.39 0.61 -26.41
C LYS A 175 -4.33 -0.38 -26.89
N HIS A 176 -3.04 -0.05 -26.78
CA HIS A 176 -1.94 -0.95 -27.13
C HIS A 176 -1.78 -2.07 -26.11
N MET A 177 -1.93 -1.79 -24.81
CA MET A 177 -1.98 -2.86 -23.80
C MET A 177 -3.12 -3.85 -24.10
N LEU A 178 -4.29 -3.32 -24.48
CA LEU A 178 -5.45 -4.13 -24.87
C LEU A 178 -5.28 -4.85 -26.23
N THR A 179 -4.21 -4.63 -26.98
CA THR A 179 -3.89 -5.39 -28.21
C THR A 179 -2.75 -6.37 -28.00
N ASP A 180 -1.64 -5.92 -27.43
CA ASP A 180 -0.35 -6.59 -27.58
C ASP A 180 0.01 -7.48 -26.38
N GLU A 181 -0.52 -7.17 -25.20
CA GLU A 181 -0.07 -7.79 -23.94
C GLU A 181 -0.89 -9.03 -23.58
N TYR A 182 -0.23 -10.14 -23.24
CA TYR A 182 -0.91 -11.40 -22.92
C TYR A 182 -1.65 -11.39 -21.58
N PHE A 183 -1.27 -10.49 -20.67
CA PHE A 183 -1.84 -10.43 -19.32
C PHE A 183 -1.85 -8.99 -18.83
N PHE A 184 -2.90 -8.62 -18.08
CA PHE A 184 -2.88 -7.43 -17.24
C PHE A 184 -3.60 -7.71 -15.92
N GLU A 185 -3.08 -7.12 -14.87
CA GLU A 185 -3.75 -6.93 -13.58
C GLU A 185 -4.12 -5.45 -13.46
N VAL A 186 -5.23 -5.14 -12.77
CA VAL A 186 -5.55 -3.75 -12.41
C VAL A 186 -5.36 -3.58 -10.91
N GLN A 187 -4.62 -2.56 -10.51
CA GLN A 187 -4.24 -2.30 -9.13
C GLN A 187 -4.38 -0.81 -8.79
N SER A 188 -4.92 -0.48 -7.62
CA SER A 188 -4.95 0.90 -7.12
C SER A 188 -3.55 1.42 -6.75
N SER A 189 -3.44 2.73 -6.54
CA SER A 189 -2.33 3.28 -5.75
C SER A 189 -2.22 2.56 -4.39
N ALA A 190 -0.99 2.37 -3.95
CA ALA A 190 -0.70 1.71 -2.69
C ALA A 190 -0.78 2.70 -1.52
N LEU A 191 -1.40 2.25 -0.43
CA LEU A 191 -1.28 2.87 0.88
C LEU A 191 -0.36 2.02 1.76
N TYR A 192 0.22 2.62 2.79
CA TYR A 192 1.15 1.95 3.70
C TYR A 192 0.71 2.18 5.13
N PHE A 193 0.94 1.19 6.00
CA PHE A 193 0.70 1.37 7.42
C PHE A 193 1.62 2.46 8.02
N PRO A 194 1.13 3.26 8.98
CA PRO A 194 -0.23 3.21 9.53
C PRO A 194 -1.27 3.87 8.61
N ILE A 195 -2.48 3.28 8.56
CA ILE A 195 -3.67 3.81 7.88
C ILE A 195 -4.73 4.06 8.95
N GLU A 196 -4.76 5.29 9.47
CA GLU A 196 -5.60 5.67 10.62
C GLU A 196 -6.66 6.71 10.23
N ASN A 197 -6.37 7.50 9.19
CA ASN A 197 -7.22 8.59 8.74
C ASN A 197 -8.43 8.06 7.92
N PRO A 198 -9.66 8.50 8.22
CA PRO A 198 -10.87 8.15 7.45
C PRO A 198 -10.75 8.35 5.93
N LEU A 199 -10.08 9.39 5.44
CA LEU A 199 -9.87 9.62 4.01
C LEU A 199 -9.02 8.53 3.33
N ALA A 200 -8.07 7.94 4.06
CA ALA A 200 -7.21 6.88 3.51
C ALA A 200 -8.00 5.56 3.40
N ILE A 201 -8.84 5.26 4.39
CA ILE A 201 -9.82 4.16 4.33
C ILE A 201 -10.80 4.40 3.18
N ASP A 202 -11.28 5.63 3.04
CA ASP A 202 -12.19 6.04 1.98
C ASP A 202 -11.59 5.83 0.58
N GLN A 203 -10.32 6.18 0.40
CA GLN A 203 -9.59 5.98 -0.85
C GLN A 203 -9.56 4.49 -1.26
N LEU A 204 -9.38 3.58 -0.29
CA LEU A 204 -9.39 2.13 -0.54
C LEU A 204 -10.80 1.65 -0.91
N VAL A 205 -11.83 2.14 -0.22
CA VAL A 205 -13.24 1.83 -0.50
C VAL A 205 -13.62 2.30 -1.91
N VAL A 206 -13.34 3.56 -2.26
CA VAL A 206 -13.62 4.15 -3.57
C VAL A 206 -12.86 3.42 -4.67
N ALA A 207 -11.59 3.07 -4.45
CA ALA A 207 -10.81 2.28 -5.40
C ALA A 207 -11.44 0.90 -5.66
N PHE A 208 -11.98 0.25 -4.62
CA PHE A 208 -12.70 -1.03 -4.77
C PHE A 208 -13.98 -0.88 -5.58
N VAL A 209 -14.80 0.14 -5.27
CA VAL A 209 -16.01 0.45 -6.04
C VAL A 209 -15.66 0.67 -7.51
N LEU A 210 -14.63 1.47 -7.80
CA LEU A 210 -14.20 1.77 -9.16
C LEU A 210 -13.58 0.59 -9.90
N ALA A 211 -12.99 -0.37 -9.18
CA ALA A 211 -12.44 -1.58 -9.79
C ALA A 211 -13.52 -2.66 -10.03
N PHE A 212 -14.64 -2.63 -9.29
CA PHE A 212 -15.72 -3.61 -9.37
C PHE A 212 -16.27 -3.87 -10.79
N PRO A 213 -16.52 -2.87 -11.65
CA PRO A 213 -16.99 -3.10 -13.02
C PRO A 213 -16.09 -4.04 -13.83
N ILE A 214 -14.79 -4.04 -13.57
CA ILE A 214 -13.83 -4.93 -14.26
C ILE A 214 -14.07 -6.38 -13.84
N LEU A 215 -14.29 -6.62 -12.55
CA LEU A 215 -14.70 -7.93 -12.04
C LEU A 215 -16.06 -8.35 -12.62
N ASP A 216 -17.02 -7.43 -12.71
CA ASP A 216 -18.36 -7.77 -13.22
C ASP A 216 -18.37 -8.06 -14.71
N ILE A 217 -17.55 -7.38 -15.51
CA ILE A 217 -17.31 -7.74 -16.92
C ILE A 217 -16.78 -9.17 -16.99
N CYS A 218 -15.79 -9.50 -16.17
CA CYS A 218 -15.24 -10.85 -16.13
C CYS A 218 -16.33 -11.87 -15.78
N TYR A 219 -17.09 -11.62 -14.72
CA TYR A 219 -18.20 -12.46 -14.32
C TYR A 219 -19.21 -12.66 -15.46
N ALA A 220 -19.66 -11.57 -16.10
CA ALA A 220 -20.65 -11.62 -17.17
C ALA A 220 -20.16 -12.41 -18.39
N LEU A 221 -18.91 -12.18 -18.82
CA LEU A 221 -18.30 -12.92 -19.92
C LEU A 221 -18.19 -14.42 -19.60
N ALA A 222 -17.83 -14.78 -18.36
CA ALA A 222 -17.74 -16.18 -17.93
C ALA A 222 -19.12 -16.89 -17.95
N GLU A 223 -20.18 -16.15 -17.62
CA GLU A 223 -21.57 -16.63 -17.64
C GLU A 223 -22.24 -16.55 -19.03
N GLY A 224 -21.57 -15.95 -20.03
CA GLY A 224 -22.18 -15.70 -21.33
C GLY A 224 -23.29 -14.65 -21.30
N ILE A 225 -23.28 -13.78 -20.29
CA ILE A 225 -24.19 -12.65 -20.12
C ILE A 225 -23.55 -11.41 -20.73
N LYS A 226 -24.35 -10.53 -21.33
CA LYS A 226 -23.87 -9.23 -21.83
C LYS A 226 -23.39 -8.37 -20.64
N PRO A 227 -22.14 -7.89 -20.61
CA PRO A 227 -21.69 -7.04 -19.51
C PRO A 227 -22.48 -5.72 -19.45
N ALA A 228 -22.84 -5.30 -18.24
CA ALA A 228 -23.61 -4.07 -17.98
C ALA A 228 -22.72 -2.81 -17.91
N PHE A 229 -21.48 -2.89 -18.38
CA PHE A 229 -20.46 -1.86 -18.18
C PHE A 229 -20.88 -0.44 -18.59
N PRO A 230 -21.53 -0.20 -19.74
CA PRO A 230 -21.97 1.15 -20.10
C PRO A 230 -22.95 1.76 -19.11
N ASP A 231 -23.85 0.96 -18.54
CA ASP A 231 -24.82 1.43 -17.56
C ASP A 231 -24.19 1.56 -16.16
N GLN A 232 -23.25 0.68 -15.81
CA GLN A 232 -22.42 0.83 -14.60
C GLN A 232 -21.61 2.12 -14.61
N VAL A 233 -21.07 2.53 -15.76
CA VAL A 233 -20.33 3.80 -15.89
C VAL A 233 -21.24 5.00 -15.60
N LYS A 234 -22.48 5.01 -16.11
CA LYS A 234 -23.46 6.06 -15.80
C LYS A 234 -23.84 6.06 -14.32
N ALA A 235 -24.10 4.87 -13.75
CA ALA A 235 -24.45 4.71 -12.34
C ALA A 235 -23.31 5.22 -11.43
N LEU A 236 -22.08 4.86 -11.78
CA LEU A 236 -20.87 5.34 -11.11
C LEU A 236 -20.70 6.85 -11.20
N THR A 237 -20.92 7.47 -12.37
CA THR A 237 -20.88 8.94 -12.49
C THR A 237 -21.89 9.59 -11.54
N LYS A 238 -23.11 9.04 -11.47
CA LYS A 238 -24.14 9.53 -10.54
C LYS A 238 -23.71 9.33 -9.09
N TRP A 239 -23.16 8.17 -8.72
CA TRP A 239 -22.68 7.90 -7.37
C TRP A 239 -21.55 8.84 -6.97
N LEU A 240 -20.51 8.99 -7.80
CA LEU A 240 -19.39 9.91 -7.56
C LEU A 240 -19.85 11.36 -7.36
N THR A 241 -20.86 11.80 -8.12
CA THR A 241 -21.39 13.17 -8.05
C THR A 241 -22.18 13.43 -6.76
N ASN A 242 -22.84 12.41 -6.21
CA ASN A 242 -23.70 12.54 -5.03
C ASN A 242 -23.03 12.07 -3.74
N ARG A 243 -21.79 11.60 -3.83
CA ARG A 243 -21.06 11.04 -2.71
C ARG A 243 -20.59 12.14 -1.76
N ASN A 244 -20.74 11.90 -0.47
CA ASN A 244 -20.15 12.73 0.59
C ASN A 244 -18.91 12.01 1.13
N PRO A 245 -17.69 12.42 0.77
CA PRO A 245 -16.48 11.86 1.36
C PRO A 245 -16.45 12.17 2.87
N PRO A 246 -15.78 11.34 3.69
CA PRO A 246 -15.63 11.62 5.10
C PRO A 246 -14.86 12.93 5.29
N GLU A 247 -15.32 13.77 6.22
CA GLU A 247 -14.61 14.99 6.58
C GLU A 247 -13.43 14.66 7.50
N LEU A 248 -12.30 15.32 7.29
CA LEU A 248 -11.24 15.36 8.30
C LEU A 248 -11.68 16.29 9.42
N THR A 249 -11.78 15.78 10.63
CA THR A 249 -11.90 16.66 11.78
C THR A 249 -10.57 17.40 12.00
N ARG A 250 -10.65 18.64 12.48
CA ARG A 250 -9.48 19.45 12.84
C ARG A 250 -8.53 18.77 13.84
N ALA A 251 -8.99 17.75 14.56
CA ALA A 251 -8.20 16.95 15.49
C ALA A 251 -7.44 15.79 14.79
N GLU A 252 -7.97 15.25 13.69
CA GLU A 252 -7.32 14.21 12.85
C GLU A 252 -6.33 14.80 11.85
N ILE A 253 -6.53 16.07 11.48
CA ILE A 253 -5.45 16.93 11.04
C ILE A 253 -4.60 17.19 12.28
N GLN A 254 -3.84 16.19 12.74
CA GLN A 254 -2.68 16.49 13.57
C GLN A 254 -1.98 17.63 12.83
N GLU A 255 -1.84 18.78 13.49
CA GLU A 255 -0.78 19.69 13.11
C GLU A 255 0.43 18.77 12.99
N ILE A 256 0.89 18.58 11.75
CA ILE A 256 2.27 18.18 11.56
C ILE A 256 2.97 19.33 12.27
N GLN A 257 3.33 19.12 13.54
CA GLN A 257 4.42 19.82 14.16
C GLN A 257 5.57 19.41 13.27
N LEU A 258 5.72 20.15 12.16
CA LEU A 258 6.95 20.20 11.42
C LEU A 258 7.94 20.43 12.53
N PRO A 259 8.79 19.44 12.87
CA PRO A 259 9.71 19.58 13.97
C PRO A 259 10.41 20.89 13.67
N GLU A 260 10.20 21.87 14.57
CA GLU A 260 10.46 23.29 14.36
C GLU A 260 11.69 23.38 13.48
N LEU A 261 11.49 23.71 12.18
CA LEU A 261 12.38 23.34 11.07
C LEU A 261 13.82 23.48 11.53
N ASP A 262 14.39 22.37 12.02
CA ASP A 262 15.51 22.52 12.94
C ASP A 262 16.65 23.01 12.05
N SER A 263 16.99 24.28 12.20
CA SER A 263 17.92 24.96 11.30
C SER A 263 19.26 24.22 11.29
N TYR A 264 19.55 23.43 12.33
CA TYR A 264 19.90 22.00 12.26
C TYR A 264 20.53 21.50 10.96
N ARG A 265 19.66 21.01 10.08
CA ARG A 265 20.06 20.25 8.90
C ARG A 265 20.33 21.12 7.67
N PHE A 266 19.88 22.37 7.68
CA PHE A 266 20.03 23.28 6.56
C PHE A 266 21.13 24.31 6.86
N VAL A 267 22.35 23.94 6.43
CA VAL A 267 23.52 24.79 6.18
C VAL A 267 24.30 25.25 7.42
N ARG A 268 25.49 24.65 7.65
CA ARG A 268 26.78 25.37 7.76
C ARG A 268 27.98 24.47 7.42
N ALA A 269 27.97 23.79 6.26
CA ALA A 269 29.09 22.98 5.81
C ALA A 269 30.45 23.73 5.90
N GLY A 270 30.45 25.04 5.62
CA GLY A 270 31.63 25.90 5.77
C GLY A 270 32.14 26.07 7.20
N LEU A 271 31.27 26.34 8.19
CA LEU A 271 31.70 26.49 9.59
C LEU A 271 32.19 25.17 10.16
N TRP A 272 31.53 24.06 9.83
CA TRP A 272 31.95 22.74 10.27
C TRP A 272 33.29 22.35 9.66
N TYR A 273 33.47 22.62 8.37
CA TYR A 273 34.76 22.47 7.72
C TYR A 273 35.84 23.31 8.41
N GLN A 274 35.56 24.57 8.77
CA GLN A 274 36.51 25.43 9.48
C GLN A 274 36.88 24.88 10.86
N VAL A 275 35.92 24.41 11.66
CA VAL A 275 36.18 23.80 12.98
C VAL A 275 37.09 22.59 12.85
N LEU A 276 36.70 21.68 11.97
CA LEU A 276 37.41 20.43 11.80
C LEU A 276 38.79 20.63 11.13
N ALA A 277 38.94 21.60 10.23
CA ALA A 277 40.22 22.02 9.65
C ALA A 277 41.15 22.66 10.70
N ARG A 278 40.60 23.54 11.55
CA ARG A 278 41.33 24.17 12.67
C ARG A 278 41.89 23.10 13.62
N ASP A 279 41.10 22.08 13.92
CA ASP A 279 41.48 21.00 14.82
C ASP A 279 42.26 19.87 14.11
N ASN A 280 42.78 20.15 12.90
CA ASN A 280 43.58 19.24 12.08
C ASN A 280 42.96 17.85 11.91
N TRP A 281 41.64 17.80 11.69
CA TRP A 281 40.87 16.56 11.52
C TRP A 281 41.15 15.53 12.63
N THR A 282 41.28 16.02 13.87
CA THR A 282 41.69 15.25 15.05
C THR A 282 40.76 15.55 16.22
N CYS A 283 40.41 14.52 16.99
CA CYS A 283 39.63 14.68 18.21
C CYS A 283 40.46 15.46 19.25
N CYS A 284 39.94 16.60 19.71
CA CYS A 284 40.56 17.46 20.72
C CYS A 284 40.81 16.71 22.06
N SER A 285 39.91 15.80 22.43
CA SER A 285 40.04 15.00 23.66
C SER A 285 41.05 13.85 23.56
N CYS A 286 40.88 12.94 22.60
CA CYS A 286 41.66 11.69 22.57
C CYS A 286 42.77 11.67 21.52
N ARG A 287 42.95 12.76 20.78
CA ARG A 287 44.00 12.97 19.77
C ARG A 287 44.02 11.97 18.60
N ARG A 288 42.97 11.14 18.47
CA ARG A 288 42.79 10.28 17.30
C ARG A 288 42.30 11.09 16.10
N SER A 289 42.85 10.81 14.93
CA SER A 289 42.49 11.44 13.66
C SER A 289 41.58 10.56 12.80
N ALA A 290 40.78 11.18 11.93
CA ALA A 290 39.96 10.43 10.97
C ALA A 290 40.82 9.61 9.99
N LYS A 291 41.97 10.16 9.58
CA LYS A 291 42.86 9.56 8.57
C LYS A 291 43.61 8.33 9.09
N GLU A 292 44.21 8.42 10.29
CA GLU A 292 45.08 7.34 10.79
C GLU A 292 44.29 6.28 11.56
N HIS A 293 43.16 6.65 12.16
CA HIS A 293 42.40 5.76 13.04
C HIS A 293 41.01 5.39 12.51
N GLY A 294 40.61 5.92 11.34
CA GLY A 294 39.32 5.59 10.71
C GLY A 294 38.09 5.99 11.52
N ILE A 295 38.21 6.98 12.41
CA ILE A 295 37.12 7.40 13.29
C ILE A 295 36.27 8.52 12.68
N VAL A 296 34.98 8.53 13.01
CA VAL A 296 34.08 9.63 12.67
C VAL A 296 34.26 10.78 13.68
N LEU A 297 34.46 11.97 13.15
CA LEU A 297 34.58 13.21 13.90
C LEU A 297 33.27 14.01 13.83
N HIS A 298 32.96 14.68 14.93
CA HIS A 298 31.79 15.53 15.11
C HIS A 298 32.23 16.89 15.60
N VAL A 299 31.47 17.93 15.23
CA VAL A 299 31.59 19.25 15.82
C VAL A 299 30.76 19.29 17.10
N ASP A 300 31.41 19.59 18.21
CA ASP A 300 30.83 19.68 19.55
C ASP A 300 30.92 21.12 20.09
N HIS A 301 29.97 21.51 20.94
CA HIS A 301 30.04 22.79 21.65
C HIS A 301 30.82 22.64 22.95
N ILE A 302 31.79 23.54 23.19
CA ILE A 302 32.48 23.68 24.48
C ILE A 302 31.43 23.95 25.56
N LEU A 303 30.80 25.13 25.58
CA LEU A 303 29.57 25.35 26.36
C LEU A 303 28.41 24.64 25.65
N PRO A 304 27.78 23.61 26.26
CA PRO A 304 26.67 22.89 25.63
C PRO A 304 25.53 23.83 25.25
N ARG A 305 24.88 23.56 24.13
CA ARG A 305 23.73 24.37 23.67
C ARG A 305 22.58 24.41 24.69
N SER A 306 22.31 23.29 25.37
CA SER A 306 21.30 23.22 26.43
C SER A 306 21.59 24.16 27.61
N LEU A 307 22.80 24.69 27.70
CA LEU A 307 23.24 25.68 28.69
C LEU A 307 23.51 27.06 28.05
N GLY A 308 23.00 27.32 26.84
CA GLY A 308 23.12 28.60 26.15
C GLY A 308 24.32 28.75 25.22
N GLY A 309 25.04 27.67 24.92
CA GLY A 309 26.15 27.67 23.97
C GLY A 309 25.77 28.09 22.56
N ARG A 310 26.52 29.03 21.97
CA ARG A 310 26.31 29.56 20.62
C ARG A 310 27.11 28.82 19.56
N ASP A 311 26.64 28.88 18.31
CA ASP A 311 27.29 28.31 17.12
C ASP A 311 28.38 29.22 16.55
N GLU A 312 29.33 29.60 17.40
CA GLU A 312 30.47 30.46 17.06
C GLU A 312 31.75 29.61 17.05
N LEU A 313 32.66 29.86 16.10
CA LEU A 313 33.90 29.08 15.96
C LEU A 313 34.66 28.94 17.29
N ALA A 314 34.64 29.97 18.13
CA ALA A 314 35.26 29.99 19.46
C ALA A 314 34.65 28.99 20.45
N ASN A 315 33.35 28.68 20.35
CA ASN A 315 32.63 27.73 21.20
C ASN A 315 32.55 26.32 20.59
N LEU A 316 33.12 26.09 19.41
CA LEU A 316 33.08 24.79 18.73
C LEU A 316 34.43 24.09 18.80
N GLN A 317 34.41 22.76 18.92
CA GLN A 317 35.57 21.86 18.97
C GLN A 317 35.29 20.53 18.27
N THR A 318 36.33 19.84 17.82
CA THR A 318 36.22 18.55 17.15
C THR A 318 36.33 17.40 18.14
N LEU A 319 35.31 16.54 18.23
CA LEU A 319 35.34 15.34 19.07
C LEU A 319 34.94 14.09 18.28
N CYS A 320 35.53 12.94 18.63
CA CYS A 320 35.03 11.66 18.15
C CYS A 320 33.73 11.29 18.88
N ARG A 321 32.93 10.39 18.31
CA ARG A 321 31.65 9.95 18.90
C ARG A 321 31.76 9.55 20.37
N LYS A 322 32.80 8.80 20.74
CA LYS A 322 33.01 8.32 22.12
C LYS A 322 33.28 9.48 23.09
N CYS A 323 34.15 10.42 22.71
CA CYS A 323 34.46 11.59 23.54
C CYS A 323 33.29 12.57 23.62
N ASN A 324 32.57 12.79 22.51
CA ASN A 324 31.39 13.65 22.48
C ASN A 324 30.29 13.13 23.43
N ILE A 325 29.94 11.83 23.32
CA ILE A 325 28.96 11.20 24.23
C ILE A 325 29.45 11.24 25.69
N GLY A 326 30.75 11.04 25.91
CA GLY A 326 31.35 11.12 27.24
C GLY A 326 31.25 12.51 27.88
N LYS A 327 31.51 13.57 27.10
CA LYS A 327 31.37 14.96 27.53
C LYS A 327 29.91 15.32 27.80
N SER A 328 29.03 15.01 26.85
CA SER A 328 27.60 15.32 26.91
C SER A 328 27.37 16.80 27.29
N ASN A 329 26.27 17.10 27.98
CA ASN A 329 26.01 18.41 28.58
C ASN A 329 26.62 18.58 29.98
N LYS A 330 27.56 17.71 30.39
CA LYS A 330 28.07 17.64 31.77
C LYS A 330 29.35 18.44 31.99
N ASP A 331 30.05 18.77 30.91
CA ASP A 331 31.34 19.43 30.94
C ASP A 331 31.41 20.49 29.83
N PHE A 332 32.04 21.62 30.14
CA PHE A 332 32.25 22.77 29.27
C PHE A 332 33.73 23.09 29.06
N THR A 333 34.61 22.12 29.33
CA THR A 333 36.05 22.25 29.10
C THR A 333 36.35 22.45 27.62
N ASP A 334 37.21 23.41 27.34
CA ASP A 334 37.84 23.58 26.03
C ASP A 334 38.96 22.56 25.88
N LEU A 335 38.76 21.56 25.02
CA LEU A 335 39.69 20.43 24.86
C LEU A 335 40.70 20.65 23.74
N ARG A 336 40.72 21.84 23.12
CA ARG A 336 41.55 22.14 21.94
C ARG A 336 43.05 22.28 22.26
N SER A 337 43.42 22.36 23.54
CA SER A 337 44.79 22.47 24.06
C SER A 337 45.57 21.17 23.93
#